data_AF-A0A2G2Z3W0-F1
#
_entry.id   AF-A0A2G2Z3W0-F1
#
_cell.length_a   1.000
_cell.length_b   1.000
_cell.length_c   1.000
_cell.angle_alpha   90.00
_cell.angle_beta   90.00
_cell.angle_gamma   90.00
#
_symmetry.space_group_name_H-M   'P 1'
#
loop_
_entity.id
_entity.type
_entity.pdbx_description
1 polymer ?
#
loop_
_entity_poly.entity_id
_entity_poly.type
_entity_poly.pdbx_seq_one_letter_code
_entity_poly.pdbx_strand_id
1 'polypeptide(L)'
;MGSLWSSMAFYLLSVHVPLSFGGLSVVTSILHCSVLDPQTEALSLVVLQMLELIVVLILLRSTGKPKYKLRDFFQEKHLIRERNWLLASALGFGLLVLLVIVASIIADMLIGTKEVNNPILKEILSSGPISMTSCILVYCVITPLLEEIVYRGFFLTRLSSTMKWQQAVIVSSVVFSAAHFSAENFIQLFIIGLILGSSYCWSGNLRSSVVIHSLYNALTLLITYAS
;
A
#
# COMPACT_ATOMS: atom_id res chain seq x y z
N MET A 1 -19.42 -18.91 -3.08
CA MET A 1 -18.18 -18.09 -3.12
C MET A 1 -17.99 -17.58 -4.53
N GLY A 2 -17.79 -16.26 -4.68
CA GLY A 2 -17.59 -15.60 -5.98
C GLY A 2 -16.19 -15.85 -6.57
N SER A 3 -16.00 -15.39 -7.80
CA SER A 3 -14.70 -15.36 -8.49
C SER A 3 -13.66 -14.50 -7.75
N LEU A 4 -12.37 -14.61 -8.09
CA LEU A 4 -11.30 -13.73 -7.59
C LEU A 4 -11.70 -12.24 -7.69
N TRP A 5 -12.27 -11.86 -8.82
CA TRP A 5 -12.74 -10.52 -9.11
C TRP A 5 -13.91 -10.11 -8.23
N SER A 6 -14.85 -11.02 -7.93
CA SER A 6 -15.93 -10.75 -6.98
C SER A 6 -15.41 -10.51 -5.56
N SER A 7 -14.41 -11.26 -5.11
CA SER A 7 -13.76 -11.01 -3.81
C SER A 7 -13.02 -9.68 -3.78
N MET A 8 -12.31 -9.34 -4.86
CA MET A 8 -11.60 -8.06 -4.96
C MET A 8 -12.57 -6.88 -5.01
N ALA A 9 -13.66 -7.00 -5.77
CA ALA A 9 -14.71 -5.99 -5.84
C ALA A 9 -15.40 -5.80 -4.49
N PHE A 10 -15.70 -6.88 -3.77
CA PHE A 10 -16.25 -6.80 -2.42
C PHE A 10 -15.29 -6.06 -1.47
N TYR A 11 -14.01 -6.44 -1.45
CA TYR A 11 -13.01 -5.74 -0.65
C TYR A 11 -12.94 -4.25 -1.01
N LEU A 12 -12.81 -3.90 -2.29
CA LEU A 12 -12.68 -2.51 -2.72
C LEU A 12 -13.92 -1.68 -2.37
N LEU A 13 -15.12 -2.17 -2.71
CA LEU A 13 -16.34 -1.38 -2.59
C LEU A 13 -16.94 -1.40 -1.19
N SER A 14 -16.77 -2.49 -0.44
CA SER A 14 -17.41 -2.67 0.88
C SER A 14 -16.46 -2.45 2.05
N VAL A 15 -15.15 -2.43 1.83
CA VAL A 15 -14.15 -2.29 2.89
C VAL A 15 -13.21 -1.11 2.61
N HIS A 16 -12.42 -1.17 1.53
CA HIS A 16 -11.38 -0.19 1.26
C HIS A 16 -11.93 1.22 1.01
N VAL A 17 -12.87 1.37 0.07
CA VAL A 17 -13.46 2.69 -0.24
C VAL A 17 -14.12 3.32 0.99
N PRO A 18 -15.02 2.62 1.73
CA PRO A 18 -15.63 3.19 2.91
C PRO A 18 -14.65 3.57 4.01
N LEU A 19 -13.62 2.76 4.29
CA LEU A 19 -12.70 3.02 5.40
C LEU A 19 -11.59 4.01 5.03
N SER A 20 -10.97 3.85 3.87
CA SER A 20 -9.83 4.66 3.44
C SER A 20 -10.22 6.03 2.88
N PHE A 21 -11.40 6.17 2.25
CA PHE A 21 -11.85 7.45 1.65
C PHE A 21 -13.09 8.03 2.34
N GLY A 22 -14.00 7.19 2.84
CA GLY A 22 -15.19 7.64 3.55
C GLY A 22 -15.02 7.80 5.08
N GLY A 23 -14.03 7.14 5.67
CA GLY A 23 -13.97 6.94 7.12
C GLY A 23 -13.87 8.23 7.93
N LEU A 24 -13.05 9.18 7.47
CA LEU A 24 -12.92 10.49 8.15
C LEU A 24 -14.23 11.29 8.14
N SER A 25 -15.04 11.18 7.09
CA SER A 25 -16.36 11.85 7.03
C SER A 25 -17.37 11.27 8.03
N VAL A 26 -17.24 9.99 8.37
CA VAL A 26 -18.04 9.36 9.42
C VAL A 26 -17.58 9.86 10.79
N VAL A 27 -16.27 9.98 11.00
CA VAL A 27 -15.71 10.50 12.26
C VAL A 27 -16.14 11.95 12.51
N THR A 28 -16.06 12.82 11.50
CA THR A 28 -16.54 14.22 11.63
C THR A 28 -18.02 14.29 11.97
N SER A 29 -18.83 13.42 11.37
CA SER A 29 -20.26 13.31 11.66
C SER A 29 -20.54 12.87 13.10
N ILE A 30 -19.79 11.91 13.63
CA ILE A 30 -19.91 11.41 15.01
C ILE A 30 -19.47 12.48 16.03
N LEU A 31 -18.40 13.21 15.72
CA LEU A 31 -17.85 14.24 16.61
C LEU A 31 -18.55 15.60 16.48
N HIS A 32 -19.53 15.71 15.58
CA HIS A 32 -20.28 16.95 15.31
C HIS A 32 -19.38 18.15 14.96
N CYS A 33 -18.30 17.91 14.20
CA CYS A 33 -17.35 18.93 13.77
C CYS A 33 -17.20 18.94 12.24
N SER A 34 -16.91 20.11 11.66
CA SER A 34 -16.71 20.24 10.20
C SER A 34 -15.30 19.88 9.74
N VAL A 35 -14.31 20.06 10.61
CA VAL A 35 -12.88 19.80 10.37
C VAL A 35 -12.30 19.17 11.62
N LEU A 36 -11.51 18.12 11.46
CA LEU A 36 -10.79 17.49 12.57
C LEU A 36 -9.52 18.29 12.87
N ASP A 37 -9.16 18.41 14.14
CA ASP A 37 -7.81 18.86 14.46
C ASP A 37 -6.79 17.79 13.98
N PRO A 38 -5.55 18.19 13.67
CA PRO A 38 -4.60 17.27 13.04
C PRO A 38 -4.28 16.02 13.87
N GLN A 39 -4.30 16.13 15.20
CA GLN A 39 -4.05 14.99 16.08
C GLN A 39 -5.22 13.99 16.02
N THR A 40 -6.46 14.47 16.09
CA THR A 40 -7.66 13.62 15.97
C THR A 40 -7.73 12.98 14.59
N GLU A 41 -7.37 13.70 13.53
CA GLU A 41 -7.29 13.16 12.17
C GLU A 41 -6.28 12.01 12.09
N ALA A 42 -5.05 12.21 12.56
CA ALA A 42 -4.01 11.19 12.54
C ALA A 42 -4.39 9.93 13.34
N LEU A 43 -4.99 10.10 14.52
CA LEU A 43 -5.49 8.98 15.33
C LEU A 43 -6.64 8.24 14.64
N SER A 44 -7.54 8.98 13.99
CA SER A 44 -8.65 8.40 13.24
C SER A 44 -8.16 7.56 12.08
N LEU A 45 -7.15 8.03 11.34
CA LEU A 45 -6.51 7.25 10.27
C LEU A 45 -5.90 5.94 10.77
N VAL A 46 -5.23 5.96 11.94
CA VAL A 46 -4.71 4.73 12.56
C VAL A 46 -5.84 3.75 12.86
N VAL A 47 -6.93 4.22 13.48
CA VAL A 47 -8.08 3.37 13.85
C VAL A 47 -8.74 2.78 12.60
N LEU A 48 -9.00 3.61 11.59
CA LEU A 48 -9.64 3.19 10.34
C LEU A 48 -8.80 2.15 9.59
N GLN A 49 -7.49 2.37 9.47
CA GLN A 49 -6.61 1.42 8.77
C GLN A 49 -6.36 0.14 9.56
N MET A 50 -6.33 0.20 10.89
CA MET A 50 -6.31 -1.00 11.72
C MET A 50 -7.60 -1.81 11.57
N LEU A 51 -8.76 -1.14 11.52
CA LEU A 51 -10.04 -1.79 11.28
C LEU A 51 -10.07 -2.46 9.90
N GLU A 52 -9.61 -1.76 8.86
CA GLU A 52 -9.49 -2.32 7.51
C GLU A 52 -8.61 -3.57 7.49
N LEU A 53 -7.43 -3.49 8.11
CA LEU A 53 -6.53 -4.64 8.26
C LEU A 53 -7.22 -5.81 8.98
N ILE A 54 -7.87 -5.57 10.11
CA ILE A 54 -8.57 -6.63 10.85
C ILE A 54 -9.66 -7.28 9.99
N VAL A 55 -10.47 -6.49 9.30
CA VAL A 55 -11.53 -6.99 8.39
C VAL A 55 -10.92 -7.85 7.28
N VAL A 56 -9.85 -7.38 6.62
CA VAL A 56 -9.13 -8.15 5.60
C VAL A 56 -8.61 -9.47 6.16
N LEU A 57 -8.01 -9.46 7.36
CA LEU A 57 -7.52 -10.69 7.99
C LEU A 57 -8.64 -11.69 8.30
N ILE A 58 -9.81 -11.21 8.71
CA ILE A 58 -11.00 -12.04 8.94
C ILE A 58 -11.54 -12.60 7.61
N LEU A 59 -11.60 -11.79 6.55
CA LEU A 59 -12.03 -12.22 5.22
C LEU A 59 -11.09 -13.28 4.63
N LEU A 60 -9.78 -13.10 4.80
CA LEU A 60 -8.79 -14.08 4.33
C LEU A 60 -8.85 -15.40 5.12
N ARG A 61 -9.15 -15.35 6.42
CA ARG A 61 -9.35 -16.58 7.23
C ARG A 61 -10.64 -17.31 6.87
N SER A 62 -11.75 -16.59 6.72
CA SER A 62 -13.06 -17.16 6.41
C SER A 62 -13.16 -17.73 5.00
N THR A 63 -12.36 -17.21 4.05
CA THR A 63 -12.28 -17.73 2.67
C THR A 63 -11.49 -19.04 2.54
N GLY A 64 -10.98 -19.60 3.64
CA GLY A 64 -11.18 -21.01 3.99
C GLY A 64 -10.70 -22.11 3.02
N LYS A 65 -9.74 -21.84 2.12
CA LYS A 65 -8.92 -22.92 1.54
C LYS A 65 -7.66 -23.05 2.39
N PRO A 66 -7.25 -24.25 2.85
CA PRO A 66 -6.11 -24.46 3.76
C PRO A 66 -4.73 -24.02 3.21
N LYS A 67 -4.70 -23.40 2.02
CA LYS A 67 -3.54 -22.91 1.27
C LYS A 67 -3.18 -21.43 1.52
N TYR A 68 -3.97 -20.68 2.30
CA TYR A 68 -3.78 -19.23 2.52
C TYR A 68 -3.67 -18.87 4.01
N LYS A 69 -2.84 -19.58 4.79
CA LYS A 69 -2.58 -19.15 6.17
C LYS A 69 -1.68 -17.92 6.12
N LEU A 70 -1.87 -16.97 7.04
CA LEU A 70 -1.08 -15.75 7.08
C LEU A 70 0.44 -16.02 7.11
N ARG A 71 0.84 -17.07 7.84
CA ARG A 71 2.24 -17.53 7.92
C ARG A 71 2.80 -17.92 6.55
N ASP A 72 1.98 -18.44 5.65
CA ASP A 72 2.41 -18.90 4.32
C ASP A 72 2.79 -17.72 3.40
N PHE A 73 2.30 -16.51 3.67
CA PHE A 73 2.71 -15.29 2.95
C PHE A 73 4.12 -14.81 3.36
N PHE A 74 4.52 -15.10 4.60
CA PHE A 74 5.79 -14.67 5.18
C PHE A 74 6.85 -15.78 5.25
N GLN A 75 6.48 -17.02 4.89
CA GLN A 75 7.40 -18.13 4.76
C GLN A 75 8.04 -18.10 3.37
N GLU A 76 9.37 -18.13 3.33
CA GLU A 76 10.09 -18.39 2.09
C GLU A 76 9.66 -19.76 1.54
N LYS A 77 9.15 -19.78 0.31
CA LYS A 77 8.93 -21.04 -0.39
C LYS A 77 10.29 -21.68 -0.65
N HIS A 78 10.65 -22.65 0.18
CA HIS A 78 11.89 -23.42 0.23
C HIS A 78 12.32 -24.10 -1.10
N LEU A 79 11.54 -23.96 -2.17
CA LEU A 79 11.73 -24.55 -3.49
C LEU A 79 12.66 -23.73 -4.40
N ILE A 80 13.06 -22.52 -4.01
CA ILE A 80 13.99 -21.67 -4.79
C ILE A 80 15.19 -21.29 -3.91
N ARG A 81 16.28 -22.06 -4.06
CA ARG A 81 17.65 -21.85 -3.56
C ARG A 81 17.96 -20.43 -3.05
N GLU A 82 18.23 -20.29 -1.75
CA GLU A 82 18.94 -19.19 -1.06
C GLU A 82 18.76 -17.75 -1.61
N ARG A 83 17.55 -17.36 -2.03
CA ARG A 83 17.32 -15.97 -2.47
C ARG A 83 17.22 -15.06 -1.25
N ASN A 84 18.29 -14.34 -0.97
CA ASN A 84 18.33 -13.38 0.14
C ASN A 84 17.29 -12.26 -0.08
N TRP A 85 16.18 -12.32 0.64
CA TRP A 85 15.10 -11.34 0.56
C TRP A 85 15.58 -9.92 0.92
N LEU A 86 16.62 -9.76 1.75
CA LEU A 86 17.22 -8.46 2.05
C LEU A 86 17.89 -7.84 0.83
N LEU A 87 18.61 -8.65 0.05
CA LEU A 87 19.21 -8.20 -1.20
C LEU A 87 18.12 -7.80 -2.21
N ALA A 88 17.03 -8.58 -2.29
CA ALA A 88 15.86 -8.22 -3.09
C ALA A 88 15.29 -6.87 -2.67
N SER A 89 15.15 -6.64 -1.36
CA SER A 89 14.64 -5.39 -0.80
C SER A 89 15.54 -4.22 -1.14
N ALA A 90 16.86 -4.36 -0.98
CA ALA A 90 17.81 -3.30 -1.26
C ALA A 90 17.83 -2.93 -2.75
N LEU A 91 17.91 -3.93 -3.64
CA LEU A 91 17.89 -3.71 -5.09
C LEU A 91 16.54 -3.16 -5.56
N GLY A 92 15.44 -3.70 -5.04
CA GLY A 92 14.09 -3.26 -5.33
C GLY A 92 13.85 -1.82 -4.89
N PHE A 93 14.29 -1.45 -3.68
CA PHE A 93 14.18 -0.08 -3.18
C PHE A 93 15.02 0.90 -3.99
N GLY A 94 16.28 0.56 -4.29
CA GLY A 94 17.15 1.39 -5.13
C GLY A 94 16.58 1.61 -6.54
N LEU A 95 16.08 0.53 -7.17
CA LEU A 95 15.41 0.62 -8.47
C LEU A 95 14.12 1.44 -8.41
N LEU A 96 13.33 1.30 -7.33
CA LEU A 96 12.11 2.05 -7.13
C LEU A 96 12.39 3.56 -7.06
N VAL A 97 13.31 3.97 -6.20
CA VAL A 97 13.69 5.39 -6.05
C VAL A 97 14.21 5.95 -7.38
N LEU A 98 15.06 5.19 -8.08
CA LEU A 98 15.56 5.61 -9.39
C LEU A 98 14.43 5.83 -10.41
N LEU A 99 13.51 4.86 -10.55
CA LEU A 99 12.43 4.95 -11.53
C LEU A 99 11.44 6.07 -11.19
N VAL A 100 11.16 6.29 -9.90
CA VAL A 100 10.30 7.39 -9.47
C VAL A 100 10.95 8.73 -9.77
N ILE A 101 12.24 8.92 -9.48
CA ILE A 101 12.96 10.17 -9.81
C ILE A 101 12.93 10.42 -11.32
N VAL A 102 13.21 9.39 -12.13
CA VAL A 102 13.15 9.52 -13.59
C VAL A 102 11.74 9.87 -14.05
N ALA A 103 10.71 9.23 -13.51
CA ALA A 103 9.32 9.54 -13.82
C ALA A 103 8.95 10.97 -13.44
N SER A 104 9.39 11.46 -12.28
CA SER A 104 9.18 12.85 -11.84
C SER A 104 9.87 13.85 -12.77
N ILE A 105 11.12 13.62 -13.17
CA ILE A 105 11.83 14.49 -14.12
C ILE A 105 11.10 14.55 -15.46
N ILE A 106 10.64 13.39 -15.97
CA ILE A 106 9.88 13.33 -17.22
C ILE A 106 8.55 14.08 -17.08
N ALA A 107 7.85 13.92 -15.95
CA ALA A 107 6.60 14.62 -15.68
C ALA A 107 6.81 16.14 -15.64
N ASP A 108 7.86 16.61 -14.97
CA ASP A 108 8.22 18.03 -14.90
C ASP A 108 8.54 18.61 -16.28
N MET A 109 9.23 17.84 -17.13
CA MET A 109 9.53 18.26 -18.51
C MET A 109 8.29 18.34 -19.40
N LEU A 110 7.32 17.44 -19.23
CA LEU A 110 6.15 17.34 -20.11
C LEU A 110 4.97 18.20 -19.67
N ILE A 111 4.74 18.30 -18.36
CA ILE A 111 3.53 18.87 -17.76
C ILE A 111 3.85 20.15 -16.97
N GLY A 112 5.13 20.39 -16.67
CA GLY A 112 5.60 21.46 -15.80
C GLY A 112 5.73 21.00 -14.35
N THR A 113 6.60 21.69 -13.60
CA THR A 113 6.87 21.39 -12.20
C THR A 113 5.62 21.59 -11.36
N LYS A 114 5.09 20.51 -10.78
CA LYS A 114 4.11 20.58 -9.69
C LYS A 114 4.85 20.41 -8.38
N GLU A 115 4.59 21.29 -7.42
CA GLU A 115 5.09 21.07 -6.06
C GLU A 115 4.52 19.76 -5.52
N VAL A 116 5.40 18.86 -5.10
CA VAL A 116 5.06 17.62 -4.39
C VAL A 116 4.76 17.97 -2.94
N ASN A 117 3.80 18.88 -2.72
CA ASN A 117 3.44 19.38 -1.42
C ASN A 117 2.03 18.90 -1.08
N ASN A 118 1.93 18.06 -0.05
CA ASN A 118 0.66 17.75 0.59
C ASN A 118 0.56 18.61 1.86
N PRO A 119 0.00 19.84 1.77
CA PRO A 119 0.01 20.79 2.88
C PRO A 119 -0.74 20.26 4.10
N ILE A 120 -1.82 19.50 3.89
CA ILE A 120 -2.60 18.86 4.95
C ILE A 120 -1.73 17.84 5.69
N LEU A 121 -1.04 16.95 4.96
CA LEU A 121 -0.16 15.97 5.58
C LEU A 121 1.02 16.64 6.31
N LYS A 122 1.59 17.70 5.75
CA LYS A 122 2.65 18.49 6.41
C LYS A 122 2.14 19.11 7.71
N GLU A 123 0.96 19.72 7.71
CA GLU A 123 0.32 20.28 8.91
C GLU A 123 0.12 19.21 9.98
N ILE A 124 -0.38 18.03 9.60
CA ILE A 124 -0.54 16.89 10.51
C ILE A 124 0.80 16.46 11.09
N LEU A 125 1.84 16.30 10.28
CA LEU A 125 3.17 15.92 10.74
C LEU A 125 3.79 16.95 11.70
N SER A 126 3.54 18.25 11.47
CA SER A 126 4.09 19.34 12.29
C SER A 126 3.27 19.68 13.54
N SER A 127 2.05 19.15 13.68
CA SER A 127 1.13 19.48 14.78
C SER A 127 1.56 18.98 16.17
N GLY A 128 2.40 17.94 16.25
CA GLY A 128 2.90 17.42 17.52
C GLY A 128 3.37 15.96 17.46
N PRO A 129 3.99 15.46 18.54
CA PRO A 129 4.60 14.13 18.57
C PRO A 129 3.59 12.99 18.42
N ILE A 130 2.37 13.15 18.95
CA ILE A 130 1.31 12.15 18.83
C ILE A 130 0.89 12.02 17.36
N SER A 131 0.59 13.14 16.71
CA SER A 131 0.21 13.18 15.30
C SER A 131 1.30 12.61 14.39
N MET A 132 2.55 13.06 14.58
CA MET A 132 3.71 12.56 13.83
C MET A 132 3.88 11.04 14.00
N THR A 133 3.79 10.54 15.23
CA THR A 133 3.90 9.10 15.51
C THR A 133 2.75 8.31 14.87
N SER A 134 1.53 8.82 14.94
CA SER A 134 0.35 8.22 14.29
C SER A 134 0.52 8.18 12.76
N CYS A 135 1.01 9.25 12.13
CA CYS A 135 1.33 9.26 10.70
C CYS A 135 2.38 8.22 10.34
N ILE A 136 3.48 8.13 11.08
CA ILE A 136 4.52 7.12 10.84
C ILE A 136 3.93 5.70 10.95
N LEU A 137 3.13 5.44 11.98
CA LEU A 137 2.50 4.13 12.16
C LEU A 137 1.56 3.79 10.99
N VAL A 138 0.69 4.71 10.58
CA VAL A 138 -0.30 4.43 9.54
C VAL A 138 0.34 4.34 8.15
N TYR A 139 1.20 5.28 7.77
CA TYR A 139 1.78 5.36 6.41
C TYR A 139 2.96 4.40 6.21
N CYS A 140 3.77 4.14 7.24
CA CYS A 140 4.98 3.31 7.09
C CYS A 140 4.77 1.87 7.56
N VAL A 141 3.74 1.55 8.34
CA VAL A 141 3.56 0.20 8.91
C VAL A 141 2.22 -0.40 8.54
N ILE A 142 1.11 0.22 8.95
CA ILE A 142 -0.22 -0.38 8.84
C ILE A 142 -0.66 -0.47 7.38
N THR A 143 -0.60 0.64 6.64
CA THR A 143 -1.02 0.72 5.24
C THR A 143 -0.18 -0.18 4.34
N PRO A 144 1.18 -0.13 4.38
CA PRO A 144 1.99 -1.06 3.61
C PRO A 144 1.71 -2.53 3.94
N LEU A 145 1.53 -2.88 5.21
CA LEU A 145 1.22 -4.25 5.60
C LEU A 145 -0.14 -4.71 5.02
N LEU A 146 -1.17 -3.89 5.18
CA LEU A 146 -2.51 -4.12 4.65
C LEU A 146 -2.47 -4.32 3.13
N GLU A 147 -1.90 -3.37 2.41
CA GLU A 147 -1.88 -3.37 0.95
C GLU A 147 -1.06 -4.54 0.41
N GLU A 148 0.11 -4.83 0.98
CA GLU A 148 0.90 -5.98 0.53
C GLU A 148 0.17 -7.31 0.77
N ILE A 149 -0.54 -7.47 1.89
CA ILE A 149 -1.36 -8.65 2.14
C ILE A 149 -2.45 -8.80 1.07
N VAL A 150 -3.16 -7.73 0.73
CA VAL A 150 -4.25 -7.75 -0.25
C VAL A 150 -3.72 -7.96 -1.67
N TYR A 151 -2.83 -7.09 -2.14
CA TYR A 151 -2.43 -7.04 -3.53
C TYR A 151 -1.40 -8.12 -3.86
N ARG A 152 -0.44 -8.41 -2.99
CA ARG A 152 0.64 -9.38 -3.28
C ARG A 152 0.30 -10.75 -2.70
N GLY A 153 -0.01 -10.78 -1.41
CA GLY A 153 -0.37 -12.00 -0.70
C GLY A 153 -1.59 -12.69 -1.32
N PHE A 154 -2.70 -11.96 -1.50
CA PHE A 154 -3.93 -12.55 -2.03
C PHE A 154 -4.06 -12.42 -3.55
N PHE A 155 -4.14 -11.19 -4.08
CA PHE A 155 -4.57 -10.94 -5.46
C PHE A 155 -3.56 -11.45 -6.50
N LEU A 156 -2.29 -11.03 -6.42
CA LEU A 156 -1.20 -11.46 -7.29
C LEU A 156 -0.96 -12.97 -7.22
N THR A 157 -0.94 -13.53 -6.01
CA THR A 157 -0.78 -14.99 -5.80
C THR A 157 -1.92 -15.78 -6.45
N ARG A 158 -3.15 -15.27 -6.43
CA ARG A 158 -4.28 -15.89 -7.11
C ARG A 158 -4.19 -15.73 -8.62
N LEU A 159 -3.88 -14.55 -9.14
CA LEU A 159 -3.71 -14.32 -10.58
C LEU A 159 -2.63 -15.22 -11.17
N SER A 160 -1.46 -15.31 -10.52
CA SER A 160 -0.35 -16.15 -10.96
C SER A 160 -0.64 -17.66 -10.97
N SER A 161 -1.75 -18.11 -10.36
CA SER A 161 -2.22 -19.49 -10.49
C SER A 161 -2.96 -19.77 -11.81
N THR A 162 -3.35 -18.72 -12.54
CA THR A 162 -4.13 -18.81 -13.79
C THR A 162 -3.45 -18.17 -15.00
N MET A 163 -2.37 -17.40 -14.80
CA MET A 163 -1.60 -16.75 -15.86
C MET A 163 -0.11 -16.66 -15.51
N LYS A 164 0.73 -16.25 -16.47
CA LYS A 164 2.17 -16.05 -16.23
C LYS A 164 2.38 -14.97 -15.16
N TRP A 165 3.37 -15.17 -14.29
CA TRP A 165 3.59 -14.27 -13.15
C TRP A 165 3.86 -12.82 -13.59
N GLN A 166 4.50 -12.58 -14.73
CA GLN A 166 4.72 -11.23 -15.27
C GLN A 166 3.40 -10.53 -15.61
N GLN A 167 2.46 -11.24 -16.23
CA GLN A 167 1.13 -10.71 -16.54
C GLN A 167 0.34 -10.46 -15.26
N ALA A 168 0.45 -11.37 -14.30
CA ALA A 168 -0.18 -11.21 -12.99
C ALA A 168 0.34 -9.97 -12.24
N VAL A 169 1.65 -9.70 -12.29
CA VAL A 169 2.27 -8.48 -11.74
C VAL A 169 1.69 -7.24 -12.40
N ILE A 170 1.65 -7.19 -13.73
CA ILE A 170 1.10 -6.03 -14.47
C ILE A 170 -0.36 -5.78 -14.07
N VAL A 171 -1.21 -6.81 -14.10
CA VAL A 171 -2.63 -6.68 -13.73
C VAL A 171 -2.78 -6.25 -12.27
N SER A 172 -2.00 -6.83 -11.36
CA SER A 172 -2.01 -6.44 -9.95
C SER A 172 -1.60 -5.00 -9.74
N SER A 173 -0.59 -4.51 -10.46
CA SER A 173 -0.12 -3.12 -10.38
C SER A 173 -1.14 -2.13 -10.93
N VAL A 174 -1.84 -2.48 -12.01
CA VAL A 174 -2.95 -1.65 -12.54
C VAL A 174 -4.06 -1.53 -11.50
N VAL A 175 -4.49 -2.65 -10.92
CA VAL A 175 -5.57 -2.65 -9.90
C VAL A 175 -5.14 -1.89 -8.64
N PHE A 176 -3.90 -2.08 -8.18
CA PHE A 176 -3.31 -1.32 -7.07
C PHE A 176 -3.37 0.19 -7.32
N SER A 177 -2.93 0.64 -8.50
CA SER A 177 -2.90 2.07 -8.86
C SER A 177 -4.30 2.65 -9.00
N ALA A 178 -5.22 1.89 -9.61
CA ALA A 178 -6.61 2.32 -9.78
C ALA A 178 -7.35 2.44 -8.45
N ALA A 179 -7.03 1.60 -7.47
CA ALA A 179 -7.67 1.63 -6.15
C ALA A 179 -7.35 2.89 -5.32
N HIS A 180 -6.33 3.65 -5.70
CA HIS A 180 -6.00 4.92 -5.06
C HIS A 180 -6.83 6.10 -5.57
N PHE A 181 -7.64 5.92 -6.63
CA PHE A 181 -8.50 6.93 -7.23
C PHE A 181 -7.81 8.27 -7.56
N SER A 182 -6.49 8.23 -7.84
CA SER A 182 -5.71 9.39 -8.25
C SER A 182 -5.15 9.19 -9.65
N ALA A 183 -5.71 9.93 -10.62
CA ALA A 183 -5.20 9.92 -11.99
C ALA A 183 -3.79 10.50 -12.08
N GLU A 184 -3.48 11.50 -11.25
CA GLU A 184 -2.16 12.15 -11.20
C GLU A 184 -1.07 11.18 -10.73
N ASN A 185 -1.36 10.41 -9.68
CA ASN A 185 -0.38 9.48 -9.11
C ASN A 185 -0.40 8.10 -9.78
N PHE A 186 -1.28 7.86 -10.75
CA PHE A 186 -1.51 6.53 -11.32
C PHE A 186 -0.23 5.89 -11.87
N ILE A 187 0.57 6.64 -12.64
CA ILE A 187 1.80 6.12 -13.26
C ILE A 187 2.84 5.78 -12.18
N GLN A 188 3.00 6.67 -11.19
CA GLN A 188 3.92 6.47 -10.07
C GLN A 188 3.53 5.24 -9.23
N LEU A 189 2.25 5.13 -8.87
CA LEU A 189 1.70 3.98 -8.15
C LEU A 189 1.80 2.70 -8.97
N PHE A 190 1.71 2.78 -10.30
CA PHE A 190 1.89 1.63 -11.17
C PHE A 190 3.33 1.13 -11.16
N ILE A 191 4.31 2.03 -11.21
CA ILE A 191 5.73 1.70 -11.08
C ILE A 191 6.02 1.07 -9.72
N ILE A 192 5.55 1.68 -8.63
CA ILE A 192 5.63 1.12 -7.26
C ILE A 192 5.02 -0.29 -7.27
N GLY A 193 3.82 -0.40 -7.85
CA GLY A 193 3.10 -1.63 -8.15
C GLY A 193 3.99 -2.75 -8.67
N LEU A 194 4.65 -2.47 -9.81
CA LEU A 194 5.48 -3.40 -10.56
C LEU A 194 6.70 -3.85 -9.76
N ILE A 195 7.38 -2.93 -9.07
CA ILE A 195 8.58 -3.25 -8.29
C ILE A 195 8.24 -4.13 -7.10
N LEU A 196 7.20 -3.76 -6.34
CA LEU A 196 6.72 -4.53 -5.20
C LEU A 196 6.26 -5.94 -5.63
N GLY A 197 5.45 -6.03 -6.69
CA GLY A 197 5.00 -7.31 -7.25
C GLY A 197 6.15 -8.19 -7.75
N SER A 198 7.12 -7.60 -8.46
CA SER A 198 8.31 -8.32 -8.95
C SER A 198 9.20 -8.79 -7.81
N SER A 199 9.41 -7.96 -6.79
CA SER A 199 10.17 -8.32 -5.59
C SER A 199 9.51 -9.47 -4.84
N TYR A 200 8.18 -9.45 -4.69
CA TYR A 200 7.42 -10.56 -4.10
C TYR A 200 7.57 -11.85 -4.92
N CYS A 201 7.39 -11.79 -6.26
CA CYS A 201 7.55 -12.96 -7.11
C CYS A 201 8.98 -13.52 -7.12
N TRP A 202 9.98 -12.65 -7.01
CA TRP A 202 11.39 -13.07 -7.02
C TRP A 202 11.84 -13.65 -5.68
N SER A 203 11.55 -12.95 -4.58
CA SER A 203 11.94 -13.38 -3.22
C SER A 203 11.06 -14.50 -2.68
N GLY A 204 9.82 -14.63 -3.18
CA GLY A 204 8.83 -15.54 -2.64
C GLY A 204 8.38 -15.19 -1.22
N ASN A 205 8.70 -13.98 -0.74
CA ASN A 205 8.46 -13.55 0.64
C ASN A 205 7.81 -12.17 0.67
N LEU A 206 6.67 -12.05 1.36
CA LEU A 206 5.96 -10.79 1.49
C LEU A 206 6.77 -9.72 2.25
N ARG A 207 7.71 -10.13 3.12
CA ARG A 207 8.58 -9.21 3.88
C ARG A 207 9.35 -8.27 2.98
N SER A 208 9.83 -8.75 1.82
CA SER A 208 10.62 -7.91 0.93
C SER A 208 9.79 -6.75 0.37
N SER A 209 8.57 -7.07 -0.08
CA SER A 209 7.64 -6.08 -0.60
C SER A 209 7.20 -5.08 0.48
N VAL A 210 6.86 -5.58 1.68
CA VAL A 210 6.49 -4.72 2.82
C VAL A 210 7.62 -3.77 3.18
N VAL A 211 8.87 -4.24 3.26
CA VAL A 211 10.02 -3.39 3.60
C VAL A 211 10.28 -2.33 2.53
N ILE A 212 10.26 -2.69 1.24
CA ILE A 212 10.43 -1.71 0.15
C ILE A 212 9.34 -0.63 0.25
N HIS A 213 8.08 -1.04 0.43
CA HIS A 213 6.94 -0.14 0.51
C HIS A 213 7.02 0.78 1.74
N SER A 214 7.28 0.22 2.91
CA SER A 214 7.48 0.98 4.16
C SER A 214 8.60 2.01 4.04
N LEU A 215 9.74 1.64 3.46
CA LEU A 215 10.87 2.55 3.26
C LEU A 215 10.54 3.66 2.26
N TYR A 216 9.81 3.34 1.21
CA TYR A 216 9.38 4.33 0.22
C TYR A 216 8.39 5.35 0.82
N ASN A 217 7.43 4.88 1.62
CA ASN A 217 6.49 5.76 2.31
C ASN A 217 7.21 6.61 3.36
N ALA A 218 8.17 6.04 4.10
CA ALA A 218 8.99 6.78 5.05
C ALA A 218 9.81 7.89 4.37
N LEU A 219 10.41 7.60 3.20
CA LEU A 219 11.11 8.60 2.40
C LEU A 219 10.16 9.72 1.96
N THR A 220 8.96 9.36 1.49
CA THR A 220 7.94 10.33 1.04
C THR A 220 7.46 11.22 2.20
N LEU A 221 7.22 10.64 3.38
CA LEU A 221 6.87 11.41 4.59
C LEU A 221 8.00 12.34 5.02
N LEU A 222 9.25 11.87 4.97
CA LEU A 222 10.41 12.70 5.30
C LEU A 222 10.54 13.89 4.34
N ILE A 223 10.37 13.66 3.04
CA ILE A 223 10.36 14.74 2.04
C ILE A 223 9.23 15.73 2.32
N THR A 224 8.02 15.25 2.57
CA THR A 224 6.84 16.09 2.88
C THR A 224 7.02 16.94 4.14
N TYR A 225 7.70 16.39 5.14
CA TYR A 225 8.02 17.12 6.37
C TYR A 225 9.10 18.18 6.17
N ALA A 226 10.05 17.95 5.25
CA ALA A 226 11.20 18.81 5.02
C ALA A 226 10.97 19.91 3.97
N SER A 227 10.06 19.70 3.01
CA SER A 227 9.50 20.72 2.13
C SER A 227 8.65 21.69 2.92
#